data_AF-A0A527CTZ6-F1
#
_entry.id   AF-A0A527CTZ6-F1
#
_cell.length_a   1.000
_cell.length_b   1.000
_cell.length_c   1.000
_cell.angle_alpha   90.00
_cell.angle_beta   90.00
_cell.angle_gamma   90.00
#
_symmetry.space_group_name_H-M   'P 1'
#
loop_
_entity.id
_entity.type
_entity.pdbx_description
1 polymer ?
#
loop_
_entity_poly.entity_id
_entity_poly.type
_entity_poly.pdbx_seq_one_letter_code
_entity_poly.pdbx_strand_id
1 'polypeptide(L)'
;THRLDEPTLDKLSKGRLPIEGRVDLHGMTQGEAYSLLFSFLHRAHAGGIRYVLVITGKGSSSGGDGILRRAVPAWLSTPAFRPLVSSHDHAARNHG
;
A
#
# COMPACT_ATOMS: atom_id res chain seq x y z
N THR A 1 5.80 10.38 3.84
CA THR A 1 4.41 10.16 4.29
C THR A 1 4.41 9.80 5.75
N HIS A 2 3.34 10.09 6.48
CA HIS A 2 3.26 9.77 7.91
C HIS A 2 2.54 8.42 8.13
N ARG A 3 2.58 7.90 9.36
CA ARG A 3 1.77 6.73 9.76
C ARG A 3 0.30 7.15 9.85
N LEU A 4 -0.61 6.19 9.69
CA LEU A 4 -2.03 6.41 9.99
C LEU A 4 -2.20 6.66 11.49
N ASP A 5 -3.19 7.46 11.89
CA ASP A 5 -3.56 7.59 13.29
C ASP A 5 -4.17 6.28 13.82
N GLU A 6 -3.97 6.02 15.10
CA GLU A 6 -4.39 4.78 15.76
C GLU A 6 -5.92 4.52 15.68
N PRO A 7 -6.80 5.54 15.84
CA PRO A 7 -8.23 5.36 15.61
C PRO A 7 -8.59 4.93 14.19
N THR A 8 -7.94 5.49 13.16
CA THR A 8 -8.15 5.09 11.77
C THR A 8 -7.70 3.65 11.53
N LEU A 9 -6.53 3.27 12.05
CA LEU A 9 -6.02 1.89 11.97
C LEU A 9 -6.96 0.88 12.63
N ASP A 10 -7.48 1.17 13.83
CA ASP A 10 -8.41 0.31 14.55
C ASP A 10 -9.71 0.10 13.74
N LYS A 11 -10.26 1.19 13.19
CA LYS A 11 -11.47 1.13 12.37
C LYS A 11 -11.27 0.33 11.09
N LEU A 12 -10.14 0.51 10.39
CA LEU A 12 -9.81 -0.27 9.20
C LEU A 12 -9.65 -1.76 9.55
N SER A 13 -8.95 -2.08 10.64
CA SER A 13 -8.73 -3.45 11.11
C SER A 13 -10.05 -4.17 11.45
N LYS A 14 -11.00 -3.43 12.03
CA LYS A 14 -12.35 -3.92 12.37
C LYS A 14 -13.35 -3.87 11.21
N GLY A 15 -12.95 -3.42 10.02
CA GLY A 15 -13.84 -3.24 8.87
C GLY A 15 -14.89 -2.13 9.04
N ARG A 16 -14.70 -1.24 10.02
CA ARG A 16 -15.57 -0.06 10.26
C ARG A 16 -15.28 1.10 9.33
N LEU A 17 -14.11 1.09 8.69
CA LEU A 17 -13.79 1.91 7.52
C LEU A 17 -13.57 0.98 6.32
N PRO A 18 -14.16 1.27 5.16
CA PRO A 18 -14.03 0.41 3.99
C PRO A 18 -12.63 0.50 3.40
N ILE A 19 -12.09 -0.65 2.98
CA ILE A 19 -10.99 -0.70 2.01
C ILE A 19 -11.66 -0.74 0.64
N GLU A 20 -11.55 0.36 -0.10
CA GLU A 20 -12.33 0.60 -1.31
C GLU A 20 -11.56 0.18 -2.58
N GLY A 21 -10.24 0.02 -2.48
CA GLY A 21 -9.39 -0.43 -3.59
C GLY A 21 -8.33 -1.41 -3.11
N ARG A 22 -7.94 -2.34 -3.98
CA ARG A 22 -6.85 -3.29 -3.73
C ARG A 22 -5.95 -3.40 -4.96
N VAL A 23 -4.65 -3.52 -4.73
CA VAL A 23 -3.67 -3.85 -5.78
C VAL A 23 -2.72 -4.92 -5.25
N ASP A 24 -2.47 -5.94 -6.07
CA ASP A 24 -1.51 -7.00 -5.77
C ASP A 24 -0.25 -6.82 -6.60
N LEU A 25 0.88 -6.71 -5.90
CA LEU A 25 2.22 -6.53 -6.45
C LEU A 25 3.07 -7.80 -6.24
N HIS A 26 2.55 -8.83 -5.57
CA HIS A 26 3.26 -10.06 -5.31
C HIS A 26 3.78 -10.70 -6.61
N GLY A 27 5.06 -11.10 -6.59
CA GLY A 27 5.69 -11.78 -7.72
C GLY A 27 6.15 -10.84 -8.85
N MET A 28 5.83 -9.55 -8.79
CA MET A 28 6.28 -8.57 -9.78
C MET A 28 7.73 -8.15 -9.55
N THR A 29 8.40 -7.78 -10.64
CA THR A 29 9.65 -7.04 -10.56
C THR A 29 9.41 -5.64 -9.98
N GLN A 30 10.47 -4.97 -9.52
CA GLN A 30 10.34 -3.60 -9.00
C GLN A 30 9.77 -2.62 -10.02
N GLY A 31 10.16 -2.72 -11.30
CA GLY A 31 9.69 -1.82 -12.36
C GLY A 31 8.21 -1.99 -12.66
N GLU A 32 7.75 -3.24 -12.77
CA GLU A 32 6.33 -3.57 -12.97
C GLU A 32 5.49 -3.10 -11.78
N ALA A 33 5.93 -3.42 -10.55
CA ALA A 33 5.25 -3.03 -9.33
C ALA A 33 5.17 -1.51 -9.17
N TYR A 34 6.24 -0.78 -9.51
CA TYR A 34 6.26 0.68 -9.47
C TYR A 34 5.21 1.28 -10.41
N SER A 35 5.20 0.81 -11.67
CA SER A 35 4.31 1.33 -12.71
C SER A 35 2.84 1.05 -12.39
N LEU A 36 2.56 -0.16 -11.92
CA LEU A 36 1.21 -0.56 -11.51
C LEU A 36 0.74 0.21 -10.28
N LEU A 37 1.57 0.32 -9.24
CA LEU A 37 1.23 1.04 -8.01
C LEU A 37 0.98 2.52 -8.31
N PHE A 38 1.83 3.16 -9.11
CA PHE A 38 1.67 4.57 -9.50
C PHE A 38 0.33 4.80 -10.21
N SER A 39 0.04 3.98 -11.22
CA SER A 39 -1.20 4.06 -11.98
C SER A 39 -2.44 3.79 -11.12
N PHE A 40 -2.35 2.82 -10.21
CA PHE A 40 -3.43 2.50 -9.27
C PHE A 40 -3.72 3.67 -8.32
N LEU A 41 -2.70 4.24 -7.68
CA LEU A 41 -2.87 5.34 -6.73
C LEU A 41 -3.37 6.62 -7.42
N HIS A 42 -2.93 6.88 -8.66
CA HIS A 42 -3.44 8.00 -9.44
C HIS A 42 -4.95 7.86 -9.71
N ARG A 43 -5.41 6.67 -10.12
CA ARG A 43 -6.84 6.40 -10.32
C ARG A 43 -7.63 6.46 -9.02
N ALA A 44 -7.11 5.89 -7.93
CA ALA A 44 -7.74 5.92 -6.62
C ALA A 44 -7.91 7.37 -6.14
N HIS A 45 -6.86 8.18 -6.25
CA HIS A 45 -6.90 9.60 -5.90
C HIS A 45 -7.90 10.38 -6.76
N ALA A 46 -7.86 10.20 -8.09
CA ALA A 46 -8.82 10.85 -8.99
C ALA A 46 -10.27 10.43 -8.74
N GLY A 47 -10.49 9.20 -8.26
CA GLY A 47 -11.80 8.68 -7.87
C GLY A 47 -12.24 9.05 -6.46
N GLY A 48 -11.44 9.81 -5.70
CA GLY A 48 -11.78 10.19 -4.31
C GLY A 48 -11.68 9.04 -3.30
N ILE A 49 -11.02 7.93 -3.65
CA ILE A 49 -10.86 6.76 -2.78
C ILE A 49 -9.94 7.10 -1.61
N ARG A 50 -10.40 6.83 -0.39
CA ARG A 50 -9.66 7.25 0.82
C ARG A 50 -8.73 6.17 1.35
N TYR A 51 -9.13 4.91 1.27
CA TYR A 51 -8.35 3.79 1.80
C TYR A 51 -8.21 2.66 0.78
N VAL A 52 -6.97 2.25 0.56
CA VAL A 52 -6.61 1.15 -0.34
C VAL A 52 -5.69 0.17 0.35
N LEU A 53 -5.70 -1.08 -0.14
CA LEU A 53 -4.78 -2.12 0.29
C LEU A 53 -3.76 -2.38 -0.81
N VAL A 54 -2.48 -2.35 -0.44
CA VAL A 54 -1.36 -2.71 -1.33
C VAL A 54 -0.75 -4.01 -0.82
N ILE A 55 -0.84 -5.06 -1.63
CA ILE A 55 -0.33 -6.40 -1.28
C ILE A 55 1.05 -6.53 -1.93
N THR A 56 2.09 -6.68 -1.11
CA THR A 56 3.49 -6.79 -1.57
C THR A 56 4.04 -8.21 -1.46
N GLY A 57 3.21 -9.16 -1.04
CA GLY A 57 3.62 -10.51 -0.64
C GLY A 57 4.19 -10.57 0.79
N LYS A 58 4.38 -11.79 1.28
CA LYS A 58 4.76 -12.04 2.69
C LYS A 58 6.22 -11.70 2.98
N GLY A 59 7.09 -11.80 1.97
CA GLY A 59 8.54 -11.92 2.15
C GLY A 59 8.82 -13.19 2.94
N SER A 60 9.26 -14.26 2.27
CA SER A 60 9.71 -15.46 2.97
C SER A 60 10.97 -15.20 3.81
N SER A 61 11.32 -16.15 4.65
CA SER A 61 12.55 -16.18 5.45
C SER A 61 13.63 -17.01 4.73
N SER A 62 13.54 -17.16 3.40
CA SER A 62 14.24 -18.20 2.64
C SER A 62 14.99 -17.69 1.39
N GLY A 63 15.36 -16.41 1.36
CA GLY A 63 16.46 -15.90 0.53
C GLY A 63 16.09 -15.07 -0.70
N GLY A 64 14.83 -14.69 -0.91
CA GLY A 64 14.40 -13.89 -2.08
C GLY A 64 13.78 -12.52 -1.76
N ASP A 65 13.80 -12.10 -0.49
CA ASP A 65 12.57 -11.66 0.18
C ASP A 65 12.35 -10.17 0.40
N GLY A 66 11.10 -9.76 0.21
CA GLY A 66 10.55 -8.50 0.73
C GLY A 66 11.06 -7.24 0.03
N ILE A 67 11.62 -7.34 -1.17
CA ILE A 67 12.13 -6.15 -1.86
C ILE A 67 11.02 -5.14 -2.09
N LEU A 68 9.82 -5.58 -2.51
CA LEU A 68 8.66 -4.69 -2.64
C LEU A 68 8.14 -4.21 -1.27
N ARG A 69 8.19 -5.07 -0.24
CA ARG A 69 7.84 -4.68 1.13
C ARG A 69 8.73 -3.54 1.66
N ARG A 70 10.00 -3.47 1.24
CA ARG A 70 10.92 -2.36 1.55
C ARG A 70 10.81 -1.19 0.56
N ALA A 71 10.66 -1.48 -0.73
CA ALA A 71 10.68 -0.49 -1.80
C ALA A 71 9.42 0.36 -1.81
N VAL A 72 8.24 -0.22 -1.57
CA VAL A 72 6.97 0.52 -1.60
C VAL A 72 6.96 1.68 -0.59
N PRO A 73 7.27 1.51 0.71
CA PRO A 73 7.37 2.63 1.64
C PRO A 73 8.35 3.74 1.20
N ALA A 74 9.47 3.35 0.57
CA ALA A 74 10.45 4.30 0.04
C ALA A 74 9.87 5.09 -1.15
N TRP A 75 9.21 4.42 -2.10
CA TRP A 75 8.55 5.07 -3.24
C TRP A 75 7.45 6.04 -2.79
N LEU A 76 6.64 5.66 -1.81
CA LEU A 76 5.57 6.52 -1.26
C LEU A 76 6.11 7.84 -0.67
N SER A 77 7.40 7.88 -0.31
CA SER A 77 8.05 9.09 0.21
C SER A 77 8.65 9.99 -0.88
N THR A 78 8.67 9.55 -2.13
CA THR A 78 9.22 10.32 -3.26
C THR A 78 8.24 11.41 -3.75
N PRO A 79 8.72 12.45 -4.47
CA PRO A 79 7.86 13.49 -5.04
C PRO A 79 6.76 12.97 -5.97
N ALA A 80 6.98 11.84 -6.65
CA ALA A 80 5.99 11.26 -7.55
C ALA A 80 4.74 10.76 -6.82
N PHE A 81 4.90 10.18 -5.61
CA PHE A 81 3.80 9.58 -4.85
C PHE A 81 3.25 10.46 -3.74
N ARG A 82 4.06 11.39 -3.22
CA ARG A 82 3.68 12.28 -2.11
C ARG A 82 2.35 13.02 -2.30
N PRO A 83 1.98 13.50 -3.50
CA PRO A 83 0.68 14.14 -3.72
C PRO A 83 -0.50 13.16 -3.64
N LEU A 84 -0.27 11.87 -3.86
CA LEU A 84 -1.31 10.83 -3.96
C LEU A 84 -1.58 10.15 -2.61
N VAL A 85 -0.60 10.15 -1.70
CA VAL A 85 -0.66 9.39 -0.45
C VAL A 85 -0.27 10.27 0.73
N SER A 86 -1.20 10.47 1.66
CA SER A 86 -0.94 11.20 2.90
C SER A 86 -0.22 10.34 3.95
N SER A 87 -0.64 9.07 4.07
CA SER A 87 -0.17 8.15 5.12
C SER A 87 -0.20 6.68 4.68
N HIS A 88 0.61 5.84 5.32
CA HIS A 88 0.60 4.39 5.12
C HIS A 88 1.02 3.63 6.39
N ASP A 89 0.56 2.39 6.52
CA ASP A 89 0.92 1.48 7.60
C ASP A 89 0.83 0.02 7.13
N HIS A 90 1.27 -0.92 7.96
CA HIS A 90 1.04 -2.34 7.73
C HIS A 90 -0.45 -2.67 7.86
N ALA A 91 -0.94 -3.50 6.93
CA ALA A 91 -2.30 -4.01 6.97
C ALA A 91 -2.51 -4.96 8.16
N ALA A 92 -3.75 -5.07 8.63
CA ALA A 92 -4.10 -6.02 9.67
C ALA A 92 -4.09 -7.45 9.13
N ARG A 93 -3.84 -8.44 10.01
CA ARG A 93 -3.71 -9.87 9.62
C ARG A 93 -4.96 -10.44 8.92
N ASN A 94 -6.13 -9.84 9.13
CA ASN A 94 -7.40 -10.24 8.54
C ASN A 94 -7.71 -9.57 7.20
N HIS A 95 -6.84 -8.68 6.69
CA HIS A 95 -7.01 -8.05 5.38
C HIS A 95 -6.50 -8.91 4.21
N GLY A 96 -5.75 -9.99 4.49
CA GLY A 96 -5.18 -10.94 3.53
C GLY A 96 -3.89 -11.59 4.03
#